data_AF-A0A0N1NN44-F1
#
_entry.id   AF-A0A0N1NN44-F1
#
_cell.length_a   1.000
_cell.length_b   1.000
_cell.length_c   1.000
_cell.angle_alpha   90.00
_cell.angle_beta   90.00
_cell.angle_gamma   90.00
#
_symmetry.space_group_name_H-M   'P 1'
#
loop_
_entity.id
_entity.type
_entity.pdbx_description
1 polymer ?
#
loop_
_entity_poly.entity_id
_entity_poly.type
_entity_poly.pdbx_seq_one_letter_code
_entity_poly.pdbx_strand_id
1 'polypeptide(L)'
;MIGAALTFATEWQWPVLPGVAPDPQGPARCGCPDPECTVPGAHPFDPALLAATTDERMVRWWWTQRPAAPIVLATGGKAPCAVSLPAPAAARALAALDRAGMRLGPVVAAPHRWAILVAPYSFEQLGELLYAQDHVPGSLRFHGEGGFLALPPSETGHGTVRWERAPLPGSAAPWVPDVEAVVDATVEAINRTGVSAPEF
;
A
#
# COMPACT_ATOMS: atom_id res chain seq x y z
N MET A 1 15.18 7.31 4.35
CA MET A 1 13.85 7.87 4.66
C MET A 1 13.56 9.15 3.89
N ILE A 2 14.13 10.31 4.26
CA ILE A 2 13.77 11.60 3.62
C ILE A 2 13.87 11.61 2.09
N GLY A 3 14.91 11.02 1.50
CA GLY A 3 15.06 10.96 0.03
C GLY A 3 13.90 10.23 -0.66
N ALA A 4 13.47 9.09 -0.10
CA ALA A 4 12.33 8.35 -0.63
C ALA A 4 11.02 9.15 -0.48
N ALA A 5 10.80 9.77 0.68
CA ALA A 5 9.62 10.62 0.89
C ALA A 5 9.57 11.79 -0.10
N LEU A 6 10.72 12.40 -0.41
CA LEU A 6 10.82 13.45 -1.42
C LEU A 6 10.52 12.92 -2.82
N THR A 7 11.11 11.80 -3.24
CA THR A 7 10.80 11.19 -4.55
C THR A 7 9.31 10.91 -4.69
N PHE A 8 8.66 10.35 -3.66
CA PHE A 8 7.21 10.09 -3.71
C PHE A 8 6.42 11.39 -3.84
N ALA A 9 6.73 12.39 -3.02
CA ALA A 9 6.02 13.66 -2.99
C ALA A 9 6.22 14.50 -4.25
N THR A 10 7.47 14.69 -4.68
CA THR A 10 7.84 15.72 -5.65
C THR A 10 7.99 15.17 -7.05
N GLU A 11 8.57 13.98 -7.20
CA GLU A 11 8.72 13.36 -8.52
C GLU A 11 7.40 12.70 -8.91
N TRP A 12 6.91 11.78 -8.07
CA TRP A 12 5.72 10.97 -8.41
C TRP A 12 4.39 11.63 -8.09
N GLN A 13 4.41 12.79 -7.43
CA GLN A 13 3.22 13.56 -7.04
C GLN A 13 2.25 12.74 -6.17
N TRP A 14 2.80 11.88 -5.31
CA TRP A 14 2.06 11.09 -4.35
C TRP A 14 2.01 11.82 -3.01
N PRO A 15 0.83 12.23 -2.52
CA PRO A 15 0.70 12.91 -1.24
C PRO A 15 1.11 11.98 -0.10
N VAL A 16 2.13 12.38 0.65
CA VAL A 16 2.65 11.60 1.77
C VAL A 16 2.60 12.38 3.07
N LEU A 17 2.66 11.65 4.18
CA LEU A 17 2.83 12.19 5.52
C LEU A 17 3.59 11.20 6.40
N PRO A 18 4.25 11.66 7.47
CA PRO A 18 4.86 10.77 8.44
C PRO A 18 3.79 9.99 9.20
N GLY A 19 3.91 8.67 9.22
CA GLY A 19 3.12 7.79 10.05
C GLY A 19 3.60 7.78 11.50
N VAL A 20 2.80 7.14 12.36
CA VAL A 20 3.24 6.82 13.72
C VAL A 20 4.43 5.85 13.65
N ALA A 21 5.47 6.05 14.45
CA ALA A 21 6.56 5.08 14.52
C ALA A 21 6.14 3.86 15.37
N PRO A 22 6.69 2.66 15.11
CA PRO A 22 6.54 1.55 16.04
C PRO A 22 7.08 1.91 17.43
N ASP A 23 6.47 1.35 18.48
CA ASP A 23 6.92 1.55 19.85
C ASP A 23 8.27 0.82 20.06
N PRO A 24 9.33 1.52 20.49
CA PRO A 24 10.62 0.89 20.76
C PRO A 24 10.59 -0.14 21.90
N GLN A 25 9.55 -0.15 22.74
CA GLN A 25 9.41 -1.06 23.89
C GLN A 25 8.92 -2.46 23.51
N GLY A 26 8.53 -2.72 22.26
CA GLY A 26 8.25 -4.08 21.83
C GLY A 26 7.84 -4.24 20.36
N PRO A 27 8.25 -5.35 19.70
CA PRO A 27 7.77 -5.67 18.37
C PRO A 27 6.23 -5.81 18.40
N ALA A 28 5.56 -5.33 17.35
CA ALA A 28 4.09 -5.27 17.21
C ALA A 28 3.33 -4.23 18.05
N ARG A 29 4.00 -3.33 18.78
CA ARG A 29 3.32 -2.19 19.44
C ARG A 29 3.39 -0.92 18.60
N CYS A 30 2.31 -0.16 18.59
CA CYS A 30 2.25 1.15 17.93
C CYS A 30 2.62 2.24 18.94
N GLY A 31 3.34 3.28 18.51
CA GLY A 31 3.56 4.47 19.34
C GLY A 31 2.32 5.38 19.48
N CYS A 32 1.15 4.95 18.99
CA CYS A 32 -0.11 5.69 19.12
C CYS A 32 -0.76 5.39 20.48
N PRO A 33 -1.71 6.23 20.94
CA PRO A 33 -2.39 6.00 22.22
C PRO A 33 -3.40 4.85 22.18
N ASP A 34 -3.61 4.18 21.04
CA ASP A 34 -4.53 3.06 20.89
C ASP A 34 -3.84 1.73 21.27
N PRO A 35 -4.22 1.12 22.40
CA PRO A 35 -3.63 -0.15 22.85
C PRO A 35 -4.02 -1.35 21.98
N GLU A 36 -5.05 -1.22 21.13
CA GLU A 36 -5.56 -2.27 20.23
C GLU A 36 -5.28 -1.95 18.76
N CYS A 37 -4.29 -1.09 18.48
CA CYS A 37 -3.92 -0.67 17.14
C CYS A 37 -3.67 -1.86 16.21
N THR A 38 -4.50 -2.01 15.18
CA THR A 38 -4.46 -3.13 14.23
C THR A 38 -3.43 -2.94 13.10
N VAL A 39 -2.84 -1.75 12.99
CA VAL A 39 -1.86 -1.37 11.95
C VAL A 39 -0.64 -0.66 12.56
N PRO A 40 0.13 -1.31 13.46
CA PRO A 40 1.18 -0.68 14.23
C PRO A 40 2.22 0.01 13.35
N GLY A 41 2.37 1.31 13.53
CA GLY A 41 3.34 2.13 12.81
C GLY A 41 3.08 2.33 11.31
N ALA A 42 1.90 1.95 10.81
CA ALA A 42 1.55 2.03 9.39
C ALA A 42 0.39 3.00 9.12
N HIS A 43 -0.01 3.82 10.11
CA HIS A 43 -1.18 4.70 10.03
C HIS A 43 -0.85 6.18 10.32
N PRO A 44 -1.66 7.11 9.78
CA PRO A 44 -1.60 8.52 10.14
C PRO A 44 -2.15 8.75 11.55
N PHE A 45 -1.63 9.75 12.27
CA PHE A 45 -2.14 10.15 13.58
C PHE A 45 -2.01 11.67 13.75
N ASP A 46 -0.77 12.16 13.83
CA ASP A 46 -0.45 13.59 13.77
C ASP A 46 0.79 13.82 12.88
N PRO A 47 0.60 14.42 11.69
CA PRO A 47 -0.64 15.03 11.21
C PRO A 47 -1.68 14.00 10.74
N ALA A 48 -2.94 14.43 10.64
CA ALA A 48 -4.03 13.61 10.10
C ALA A 48 -3.86 13.38 8.59
N LEU A 49 -4.54 12.36 8.05
CA LEU A 49 -4.44 11.97 6.64
C LEU A 49 -4.67 13.13 5.65
N LEU A 50 -5.62 14.02 5.95
CA LEU A 50 -5.92 15.21 5.12
C LEU A 50 -4.74 16.18 4.97
N ALA A 51 -3.72 16.07 5.83
CA ALA A 51 -2.51 16.87 5.70
C ALA A 51 -1.49 16.29 4.72
N ALA A 52 -1.72 15.09 4.17
CA ALA A 52 -0.85 14.48 3.17
C ALA A 52 -0.53 15.48 2.05
N THR A 53 0.73 15.59 1.67
CA THR A 53 1.19 16.67 0.80
C THR A 53 2.24 16.20 -0.20
N THR A 54 2.31 16.92 -1.32
CA THR A 54 3.40 16.84 -2.31
C THR A 54 4.38 18.01 -2.18
N ASP A 55 4.17 18.91 -1.20
CA ASP A 55 5.03 20.07 -0.96
C ASP A 55 6.39 19.65 -0.39
N GLU A 56 7.44 19.95 -1.15
CA GLU A 56 8.82 19.62 -0.80
C GLU A 56 9.25 20.18 0.56
N ARG A 57 8.85 21.42 0.88
CA ARG A 57 9.27 22.11 2.12
C ARG A 57 8.66 21.43 3.32
N MET A 58 7.38 21.08 3.25
CA MET A 58 6.68 20.34 4.30
C MET A 58 7.30 18.96 4.53
N VAL A 59 7.54 18.21 3.44
CA VAL A 59 8.13 16.87 3.52
C VAL A 59 9.54 16.92 4.10
N ARG A 60 10.39 17.86 3.65
CA ARG A 60 11.74 18.04 4.24
C ARG A 60 11.66 18.36 5.72
N TRP A 61 10.77 19.27 6.11
CA TRP A 61 10.61 19.66 7.50
C TRP A 61 10.21 18.47 8.39
N TRP A 62 9.17 17.72 8.00
CA TRP A 62 8.70 16.55 8.77
C TRP A 62 9.79 15.50 8.99
N TRP A 63 10.50 15.09 7.95
CA TRP A 63 11.54 14.05 8.08
C TRP A 63 12.86 14.57 8.66
N THR A 64 13.08 15.88 8.70
CA THR A 64 14.16 16.47 9.50
C THR A 64 13.85 16.35 10.98
N GLN A 65 12.60 16.60 11.38
CA GLN A 65 12.16 16.49 12.78
C GLN A 65 11.96 15.03 13.23
N ARG A 66 11.54 14.15 12.31
CA ARG A 66 11.29 12.73 12.59
C ARG A 66 11.95 11.82 11.54
N PRO A 67 13.29 11.64 11.58
CA PRO A 67 14.02 10.91 10.54
C PRO A 67 13.60 9.44 10.36
N ALA A 68 13.12 8.82 11.44
CA ALA A 68 12.68 7.43 11.48
C ALA A 68 11.17 7.25 11.26
N ALA A 69 10.40 8.33 11.05
CA ALA A 69 8.96 8.21 10.83
C ALA A 69 8.67 7.41 9.55
N PRO A 70 7.79 6.40 9.62
CA PRO A 70 7.27 5.69 8.45
C PRO A 70 6.68 6.67 7.44
N ILE A 71 6.82 6.37 6.15
CA ILE A 71 6.21 7.12 5.06
C ILE A 71 4.85 6.51 4.79
N VAL A 72 3.80 7.30 4.96
CA VAL A 72 2.42 6.91 4.65
C VAL A 72 1.97 7.68 3.42
N LEU A 73 1.40 6.96 2.46
CA LEU A 73 0.71 7.47 1.28
C LEU A 73 -0.77 7.67 1.61
N ALA A 74 -1.35 8.80 1.24
CA ALA A 74 -2.80 8.94 1.13
C ALA A 74 -3.26 8.39 -0.23
N THR A 75 -4.12 7.38 -0.24
CA THR A 75 -4.56 6.72 -1.49
C THR A 75 -5.75 7.44 -2.12
N GLY A 76 -5.88 7.32 -3.44
CA GLY A 76 -6.96 7.92 -4.23
C GLY A 76 -6.70 9.37 -4.67
N GLY A 77 -7.73 9.99 -5.26
CA GLY A 77 -7.59 11.27 -5.95
C GLY A 77 -6.61 11.16 -7.12
N LYS A 78 -5.44 11.80 -6.99
CA LYS A 78 -4.35 11.72 -7.98
C LYS A 78 -3.28 10.68 -7.63
N ALA A 79 -3.33 10.11 -6.43
CA ALA A 79 -2.39 9.12 -5.93
C ALA A 79 -2.88 7.70 -6.25
N PRO A 80 -2.00 6.72 -6.43
CA PRO A 80 -2.41 5.36 -6.69
C PRO A 80 -3.24 4.81 -5.52
N CYS A 81 -4.19 3.95 -5.86
CA CYS A 81 -4.86 3.09 -4.90
C CYS A 81 -4.09 1.78 -4.77
N ALA A 82 -4.56 0.87 -3.93
CA ALA A 82 -3.96 -0.46 -3.85
C ALA A 82 -4.96 -1.57 -3.60
N VAL A 83 -4.64 -2.75 -4.12
CA VAL A 83 -5.29 -4.01 -3.76
C VAL A 83 -4.28 -4.84 -3.00
N SER A 84 -4.68 -5.34 -1.83
CA SER A 84 -3.76 -6.07 -0.96
C SER A 84 -4.34 -7.40 -0.50
N LEU A 85 -3.44 -8.32 -0.18
CA LEU A 85 -3.76 -9.68 0.24
C LEU A 85 -2.62 -10.25 1.11
N PRO A 86 -2.87 -11.33 1.88
CA PRO A 86 -1.84 -11.94 2.73
C PRO A 86 -0.58 -12.31 1.94
N ALA A 87 0.60 -12.12 2.52
CA ALA A 87 1.88 -12.26 1.83
C ALA A 87 2.04 -13.59 1.05
N PRO A 88 1.68 -14.78 1.59
CA PRO A 88 1.77 -16.02 0.83
C PRO A 88 0.83 -16.06 -0.39
N ALA A 89 -0.38 -15.51 -0.26
CA ALA A 89 -1.34 -15.42 -1.34
C ALA A 89 -0.87 -14.42 -2.41
N ALA A 90 -0.33 -13.28 -1.98
CA ALA A 90 0.24 -12.26 -2.85
C ALA A 90 1.40 -12.81 -3.69
N ALA A 91 2.33 -13.54 -3.08
CA ALA A 91 3.46 -14.13 -3.79
C ALA A 91 3.00 -15.10 -4.90
N ARG A 92 1.99 -15.93 -4.61
CA ARG A 92 1.42 -16.86 -5.59
C ARG A 92 0.66 -16.14 -6.70
N ALA A 93 -0.16 -15.14 -6.33
CA ALA A 93 -0.87 -14.31 -7.30
C ALA A 93 0.13 -13.63 -8.23
N LEU A 94 1.14 -12.95 -7.68
CA LEU A 94 2.18 -12.26 -8.45
C LEU A 94 2.86 -13.19 -9.46
N ALA A 95 3.26 -14.39 -9.04
CA ALA A 95 3.86 -15.38 -9.92
C ALA A 95 2.89 -15.88 -11.02
N ALA A 96 1.60 -15.97 -10.74
CA ALA A 96 0.59 -16.35 -11.74
C ALA A 96 0.36 -15.22 -12.75
N LEU A 97 0.28 -13.97 -12.28
CA LEU A 97 0.14 -12.77 -13.12
C LEU A 97 1.34 -12.59 -14.06
N ASP A 98 2.55 -12.82 -13.56
CA ASP A 98 3.76 -12.79 -14.38
C ASP A 98 3.75 -13.88 -15.47
N ARG A 99 3.32 -15.11 -15.13
CA ARG A 99 3.16 -16.19 -16.12
C ARG A 99 2.09 -15.87 -17.17
N ALA A 100 1.06 -15.13 -16.79
CA ALA A 100 0.03 -14.65 -17.70
C ALA A 100 0.48 -13.44 -18.55
N GLY A 101 1.71 -12.94 -18.36
CA GLY A 101 2.24 -11.79 -19.10
C GLY A 101 1.58 -10.46 -18.72
N MET A 102 0.92 -10.39 -17.58
CA MET A 102 0.29 -9.15 -17.11
C MET A 102 1.37 -8.13 -16.78
N ARG A 103 1.26 -6.94 -17.37
CA ARG A 103 2.09 -5.80 -16.95
C ARG A 103 1.62 -5.34 -15.59
N LEU A 104 2.42 -5.56 -14.56
CA LEU A 104 2.15 -5.07 -13.21
C LEU A 104 2.94 -3.82 -12.89
N GLY A 105 2.33 -2.97 -12.07
CA GLY A 105 2.96 -1.81 -11.47
C GLY A 105 3.79 -2.16 -10.23
N PRO A 106 4.14 -1.15 -9.43
CA PRO A 106 4.87 -1.35 -8.19
C PRO A 106 4.08 -2.21 -7.19
N VAL A 107 4.79 -3.03 -6.42
CA VAL A 107 4.23 -3.89 -5.39
C VAL A 107 4.99 -3.65 -4.08
N VAL A 108 4.24 -3.24 -3.07
CA VAL A 108 4.74 -3.03 -1.70
C VAL A 108 4.57 -4.33 -0.93
N ALA A 109 5.63 -4.79 -0.26
CA ALA A 109 5.62 -5.97 0.60
C ALA A 109 5.90 -5.60 2.04
N ALA A 110 5.03 -6.05 2.94
CA ALA A 110 5.29 -6.20 4.36
C ALA A 110 5.26 -7.72 4.72
N PRO A 111 5.74 -8.12 5.90
CA PRO A 111 5.83 -9.55 6.26
C PRO A 111 4.50 -10.33 6.21
N HIS A 112 3.39 -9.68 6.53
CA HIS A 112 2.06 -10.31 6.61
C HIS A 112 1.17 -10.01 5.40
N ARG A 113 1.41 -8.89 4.69
CA ARG A 113 0.50 -8.42 3.63
C ARG A 113 1.26 -7.66 2.56
N TRP A 114 0.93 -7.92 1.30
CA TRP A 114 1.48 -7.18 0.16
C TRP A 114 0.37 -6.39 -0.53
N ALA A 115 0.73 -5.28 -1.14
CA ALA A 115 -0.17 -4.36 -1.82
C ALA A 115 0.33 -4.11 -3.25
N ILE A 116 -0.50 -4.45 -4.23
CA ILE A 116 -0.30 -4.14 -5.64
C ILE A 116 -0.88 -2.74 -5.85
N LEU A 117 -0.05 -1.80 -6.30
CA LEU A 117 -0.52 -0.45 -6.61
C LEU A 117 -1.34 -0.46 -7.91
N VAL A 118 -2.48 0.21 -7.89
CA VAL A 118 -3.43 0.30 -9.01
C VAL A 118 -3.81 1.74 -9.26
N ALA A 119 -4.38 2.01 -10.43
CA ALA A 119 -4.97 3.30 -10.76
C ALA A 119 -6.06 3.68 -9.73
N PRO A 120 -6.30 4.99 -9.49
CA PRO A 120 -7.41 5.44 -8.67
C PRO A 120 -8.74 4.91 -9.20
N TYR A 121 -9.64 4.50 -8.30
CA TYR A 121 -10.97 4.01 -8.63
C TYR A 121 -12.00 4.60 -7.65
N SER A 122 -13.25 4.73 -8.10
CA SER A 122 -14.35 5.21 -7.26
C SER A 122 -14.98 4.06 -6.47
N PHE A 123 -15.75 4.39 -5.42
CA PHE A 123 -16.55 3.39 -4.71
C PHE A 123 -17.62 2.74 -5.59
N GLU A 124 -18.17 3.48 -6.55
CA GLU A 124 -19.13 2.97 -7.54
C GLU A 124 -18.48 1.91 -8.44
N GLN A 125 -17.32 2.23 -9.02
CA GLN A 125 -16.54 1.30 -9.84
C GLN A 125 -16.16 0.03 -9.05
N LEU A 126 -15.72 0.20 -7.80
CA LEU A 126 -15.43 -0.94 -6.93
C LEU A 126 -16.69 -1.79 -6.67
N GLY A 127 -17.83 -1.15 -6.43
CA GLY A 127 -19.11 -1.83 -6.24
C GLY A 127 -19.53 -2.68 -7.43
N GLU A 128 -19.43 -2.12 -8.64
CA GLU A 128 -19.71 -2.83 -9.90
C GLU A 128 -18.75 -4.00 -10.12
N LEU A 129 -17.45 -3.79 -9.92
CA LEU A 129 -16.43 -4.82 -10.03
C LEU A 129 -16.71 -5.98 -9.07
N LEU A 130 -16.98 -5.70 -7.80
CA LEU A 130 -17.28 -6.72 -6.80
C LEU A 130 -18.59 -7.46 -7.09
N TYR A 131 -19.60 -6.78 -7.65
CA TYR A 131 -20.86 -7.39 -8.06
C TYR A 131 -20.70 -8.33 -9.25
N ALA A 132 -19.78 -8.02 -10.18
CA ALA A 132 -19.50 -8.84 -11.35
C ALA A 132 -18.70 -10.12 -11.03
N GLN A 133 -18.07 -10.21 -9.85
CA GLN A 133 -17.34 -11.40 -9.43
C GLN A 133 -18.28 -12.41 -8.78
N ASP A 134 -18.22 -13.67 -9.24
CA ASP A 134 -18.93 -14.78 -8.59
C ASP A 134 -18.49 -14.98 -7.13
N HIS A 135 -17.19 -14.77 -6.86
CA HIS A 135 -16.63 -14.84 -5.52
C HIS A 135 -15.35 -13.99 -5.41
N VAL A 136 -15.35 -13.06 -4.44
CA VAL A 136 -14.15 -12.31 -4.06
C VAL A 136 -13.61 -12.86 -2.73
N PRO A 137 -12.35 -13.35 -2.68
CA PRO A 137 -11.77 -13.84 -1.45
C PRO A 137 -11.84 -12.79 -0.34
N GLY A 138 -12.40 -13.17 0.82
CA GLY A 138 -12.53 -12.30 1.99
C GLY A 138 -11.20 -11.78 2.56
N SER A 139 -10.07 -12.31 2.08
CA SER A 139 -8.72 -11.82 2.40
C SER A 139 -8.24 -10.67 1.51
N LEU A 140 -8.95 -10.30 0.44
CA LEU A 140 -8.66 -9.08 -0.32
C LEU A 140 -9.04 -7.84 0.49
N ARG A 141 -8.22 -6.79 0.39
CA ARG A 141 -8.53 -5.45 0.91
C ARG A 141 -8.22 -4.41 -0.14
N PHE A 142 -9.09 -3.41 -0.18
CA PHE A 142 -9.10 -2.32 -1.14
C PHE A 142 -8.70 -1.03 -0.42
N HIS A 143 -7.69 -0.35 -0.94
CA HIS A 143 -7.17 0.92 -0.42
C HIS A 143 -7.49 2.01 -1.44
N GLY A 144 -8.73 2.51 -1.36
CA GLY A 144 -9.29 3.51 -2.26
C GLY A 144 -9.10 4.94 -1.76
N GLU A 145 -9.95 5.85 -2.22
CA GLU A 145 -9.99 7.22 -1.71
C GLU A 145 -10.25 7.28 -0.19
N GLY A 146 -9.52 8.15 0.51
CA GLY A 146 -9.59 8.25 1.97
C GLY A 146 -8.86 7.13 2.72
N GLY A 147 -8.25 6.19 1.99
CA GLY A 147 -7.38 5.15 2.53
C GLY A 147 -5.92 5.62 2.67
N PHE A 148 -5.09 4.72 3.17
CA PHE A 148 -3.66 4.97 3.28
C PHE A 148 -2.84 3.68 3.13
N LEU A 149 -1.56 3.84 2.78
CA LEU A 149 -0.62 2.74 2.64
C LEU A 149 0.77 3.14 3.13
N ALA A 150 1.41 2.31 3.95
CA ALA A 150 2.83 2.51 4.27
C ALA A 150 3.70 2.23 3.03
N LEU A 151 4.65 3.11 2.74
CA LEU A 151 5.56 3.00 1.60
C LEU A 151 6.98 2.59 2.04
N PRO A 152 7.74 1.89 1.19
CA PRO A 152 9.15 1.61 1.45
C PRO A 152 9.99 2.89 1.55
N PRO A 153 11.11 2.90 2.28
CA PRO A 153 11.68 1.81 3.09
C PRO A 153 11.27 1.93 4.57
N SER A 154 9.97 2.04 4.87
CA SER A 154 9.49 2.27 6.24
C SER A 154 9.62 1.04 7.13
N GLU A 155 9.84 1.27 8.42
CA GLU A 155 9.74 0.25 9.47
C GLU A 155 8.41 0.38 10.20
N THR A 156 7.63 -0.70 10.27
CA THR A 156 6.34 -0.73 10.98
C THR A 156 6.43 -1.71 12.14
N GLY A 157 5.44 -1.73 13.04
CA GLY A 157 5.42 -2.72 14.12
C GLY A 157 5.23 -4.15 13.59
N HIS A 158 4.78 -4.31 12.35
CA HIS A 158 4.72 -5.59 11.64
C HIS A 158 6.00 -5.91 10.84
N GLY A 159 7.04 -5.09 10.93
CA GLY A 159 8.33 -5.24 10.25
C GLY A 159 8.54 -4.29 9.06
N THR A 160 9.61 -4.55 8.32
CA THR A 160 10.07 -3.72 7.21
C THR A 160 9.10 -3.74 6.03
N VAL A 161 8.76 -2.55 5.54
CA VAL A 161 8.03 -2.32 4.29
C VAL A 161 9.04 -2.13 3.17
N ARG A 162 9.00 -2.99 2.15
CA ARG A 162 9.94 -2.99 1.02
C ARG A 162 9.23 -3.05 -0.32
N TRP A 163 9.93 -2.71 -1.39
CA TRP A 163 9.46 -3.04 -2.73
C TRP A 163 9.65 -4.53 -2.97
N GLU A 164 8.57 -5.25 -3.27
CA GLU A 164 8.67 -6.56 -3.95
C GLU A 164 8.88 -6.34 -5.44
N ARG A 165 8.17 -5.36 -6.01
CA ARG A 165 8.41 -4.84 -7.35
C ARG A 165 8.58 -3.34 -7.27
N ALA A 166 9.80 -2.86 -7.50
CA ALA A 166 10.08 -1.43 -7.48
C ALA A 166 9.53 -0.75 -8.75
N PRO A 167 9.16 0.53 -8.68
CA PRO A 167 8.92 1.35 -9.86
C PRO A 167 10.12 1.32 -10.82
N LEU A 168 9.84 1.44 -12.12
CA LEU A 168 10.90 1.51 -13.13
C LEU A 168 11.75 2.78 -12.89
N PRO A 169 13.10 2.67 -12.93
CA PRO A 169 13.98 3.82 -12.77
C PRO A 169 13.69 4.92 -13.81
N GLY A 170 13.69 6.18 -13.38
CA GLY A 170 13.53 7.34 -14.27
C GLY A 170 12.10 7.65 -14.70
N SER A 171 11.09 6.93 -14.22
CA SER A 171 9.69 7.28 -14.48
C SER A 171 9.27 8.49 -13.65
N ALA A 172 8.82 9.57 -14.30
CA ALA A 172 8.27 10.75 -13.62
C ALA A 172 7.04 10.40 -12.77
N ALA A 173 6.26 9.41 -13.19
CA ALA A 173 5.24 8.78 -12.37
C ALA A 173 5.28 7.27 -12.60
N PRO A 174 5.24 6.42 -11.56
CA PRO A 174 5.15 4.98 -11.74
C PRO A 174 3.85 4.61 -12.44
N TRP A 175 3.94 3.84 -13.51
CA TRP A 175 2.76 3.29 -14.16
C TRP A 175 2.10 2.24 -13.25
N VAL A 176 0.77 2.28 -13.18
CA VAL A 176 -0.06 1.34 -12.41
C VAL A 176 -1.18 0.80 -13.31
N PRO A 177 -1.56 -0.48 -13.18
CA PRO A 177 -2.68 -1.08 -13.89
C PRO A 177 -4.03 -0.63 -13.31
N ASP A 178 -5.11 -0.82 -14.08
CA ASP A 178 -6.48 -0.64 -13.58
C ASP A 178 -6.84 -1.69 -12.52
N VAL A 179 -7.72 -1.30 -11.58
CA VAL A 179 -8.13 -2.17 -10.47
C VAL A 179 -8.83 -3.43 -10.94
N GLU A 180 -9.68 -3.32 -11.96
CA GLU A 180 -10.46 -4.44 -12.53
C GLU A 180 -9.54 -5.55 -13.01
N ALA A 181 -8.55 -5.19 -13.84
CA ALA A 181 -7.59 -6.13 -14.38
C ALA A 181 -6.82 -6.86 -13.26
N VAL A 182 -6.42 -6.14 -12.20
CA VAL A 182 -5.68 -6.75 -11.07
C VAL A 182 -6.59 -7.67 -10.25
N VAL A 183 -7.83 -7.26 -9.98
CA VAL A 183 -8.78 -8.06 -9.21
C VAL A 183 -9.13 -9.33 -9.95
N ASP A 184 -9.54 -9.24 -11.22
CA ASP A 184 -9.89 -10.39 -12.05
C ASP A 184 -8.76 -11.43 -12.06
N ALA A 185 -7.56 -10.95 -12.38
CA ALA A 185 -6.41 -11.83 -12.52
C ALA A 185 -5.94 -12.40 -11.16
N THR A 186 -6.13 -11.65 -10.06
CA THR A 186 -5.84 -12.14 -8.70
C THR A 186 -6.87 -13.17 -8.24
N VAL A 187 -8.16 -12.93 -8.47
CA VAL A 187 -9.24 -13.87 -8.15
C VAL A 187 -9.06 -15.16 -8.95
N GLU A 188 -8.80 -15.06 -10.24
CA GLU A 188 -8.51 -16.22 -11.09
C GLU A 188 -7.27 -16.99 -10.63
N ALA A 189 -6.20 -16.29 -10.22
CA ALA A 189 -5.01 -16.93 -9.68
C ALA A 189 -5.27 -17.67 -8.35
N ILE A 190 -6.04 -17.07 -7.44
CA ILE A 190 -6.39 -17.68 -6.15
C ILE A 190 -7.27 -18.92 -6.39
N ASN A 191 -8.32 -18.80 -7.22
CA ASN A 191 -9.25 -19.89 -7.51
C ASN A 191 -8.55 -21.08 -8.19
N ARG A 192 -7.67 -20.83 -9.19
CA ARG A 192 -6.90 -21.89 -9.86
C ARG A 192 -5.91 -22.61 -8.96
N THR A 193 -5.40 -21.95 -7.92
CA THR A 193 -4.45 -22.57 -6.99
C THR A 193 -5.13 -23.42 -5.91
N GLY A 194 -6.47 -23.48 -5.86
CA GLY A 194 -7.22 -24.28 -4.89
C GLY A 194 -7.02 -23.83 -3.44
N VAL A 195 -6.53 -22.61 -3.24
CA VAL A 195 -6.23 -22.06 -1.92
C VAL A 195 -7.47 -21.35 -1.40
N SER A 196 -8.22 -21.99 -0.51
CA SER A 196 -8.98 -21.23 0.48
C SER A 196 -7.97 -20.38 1.24
N ALA A 197 -7.94 -19.07 1.00
CA ALA A 197 -7.11 -18.17 1.78
C ALA A 197 -7.59 -18.31 3.23
N PRO A 198 -6.75 -18.74 4.19
CA PRO A 198 -7.18 -18.78 5.56
C PRO A 198 -7.53 -17.35 6.01
N GLU A 199 -8.72 -17.20 6.57
CA GLU A 199 -9.18 -15.96 7.21
C GLU A 199 -8.39 -15.80 8.51
N PHE A 200 -7.30 -15.04 8.47
CA PHE A 200 -6.65 -14.52 9.67
C PHE A 200 -6.29 -13.05 9.45
#